data_AF-A0A154QE74-F1
#
_entry.id   AF-A0A154QE74-F1
#
_cell.length_a   1.000
_cell.length_b   1.000
_cell.length_c   1.000
_cell.angle_alpha   90.00
_cell.angle_beta   90.00
_cell.angle_gamma   90.00
#
_symmetry.space_group_name_H-M   'P 1'
#
loop_
_entity.id
_entity.type
_entity.pdbx_description
1 polymer ?
#
loop_
_entity_poly.entity_id
_entity_poly.type
_entity_poly.pdbx_seq_one_letter_code
_entity_poly.pdbx_strand_id
1 'polypeptide(L)'
;MAAGTQTADSSHADATYVAHLTALNTATAGSATTGEARFEIEGDKLVIRVHVTGAPPGITHWQHFHGFENGHAASCATQTADANGDGIVDVAETAAASGTTMVPFDTAPAAMDVAHGSYPQADANGSYSYREVVPLKQLAAAFGKAFKGQQLDLDHRVVYIHGVPASTRLPATVASLGPIPASTTLPIACGRIERVSR
;
A
#
# COMPACT_ATOMS: atom_id res chain seq x y z
N MET A 1 46.09 -24.14 -8.68
CA MET A 1 45.46 -23.14 -9.56
C MET A 1 44.02 -22.99 -9.12
N ALA A 2 43.58 -21.75 -8.89
CA ALA A 2 42.39 -21.40 -8.12
C ALA A 2 41.09 -21.94 -8.73
N ALA A 3 40.28 -22.58 -7.89
CA ALA A 3 38.89 -22.89 -8.19
C ALA A 3 38.08 -21.59 -8.12
N GLY A 4 37.51 -21.17 -9.25
CA GLY A 4 36.59 -20.05 -9.31
C GLY A 4 35.28 -20.40 -8.61
N THR A 5 34.97 -19.70 -7.53
CA THR A 5 33.65 -19.69 -6.92
C THR A 5 32.70 -18.92 -7.84
N GLN A 6 31.86 -19.67 -8.55
CA GLN A 6 30.68 -19.14 -9.22
C GLN A 6 29.72 -18.63 -8.13
N THR A 7 29.64 -17.31 -7.97
CA THR A 7 28.53 -16.68 -7.24
C THR A 7 27.28 -16.88 -8.08
N ALA A 8 26.38 -17.75 -7.63
CA ALA A 8 25.04 -17.85 -8.18
C ALA A 8 24.32 -16.53 -7.89
N ASP A 9 24.26 -15.66 -8.89
CA ASP A 9 23.34 -14.54 -8.91
C ASP A 9 21.96 -15.15 -9.12
N SER A 10 21.17 -15.25 -8.06
CA SER A 10 19.79 -15.73 -8.16
C SER A 10 18.98 -14.63 -8.84
N SER A 11 18.97 -14.63 -10.17
CA SER A 11 18.05 -13.83 -10.96
C SER A 11 16.63 -14.17 -10.50
N HIS A 12 15.92 -13.22 -9.91
CA HIS A 12 14.49 -13.41 -9.66
C HIS A 12 13.81 -13.60 -11.02
N ALA A 13 12.98 -14.64 -11.13
CA ALA A 13 12.19 -14.82 -12.34
C ALA A 13 11.26 -13.63 -12.50
N ASP A 14 11.23 -13.04 -13.69
CA ASP A 14 10.34 -11.92 -13.97
C ASP A 14 8.89 -12.29 -13.64
N ALA A 15 8.20 -11.40 -12.95
CA ALA A 15 6.83 -11.61 -12.51
C ALA A 15 6.06 -10.30 -12.52
N THR A 16 4.78 -10.37 -12.87
CA THR A 16 3.88 -9.21 -12.84
C THR A 16 2.77 -9.50 -11.84
N TYR A 17 2.49 -8.51 -11.00
CA TYR A 17 1.37 -8.51 -10.08
C TYR A 17 0.54 -7.26 -10.29
N VAL A 18 -0.76 -7.38 -10.09
CA VAL A 18 -1.72 -6.27 -10.25
C VAL A 18 -2.69 -6.27 -9.07
N ALA A 19 -3.00 -5.09 -8.58
CA ALA A 19 -4.12 -4.85 -7.68
C ALA A 19 -5.08 -3.84 -8.33
N HIS A 20 -6.33 -4.25 -8.50
CA HIS A 20 -7.41 -3.34 -8.88
C HIS A 20 -7.96 -2.68 -7.62
N LEU A 21 -7.88 -1.36 -7.54
CA LEU A 21 -8.29 -0.58 -6.38
C LEU A 21 -9.79 -0.31 -6.45
N THR A 22 -10.52 -0.78 -5.45
CA THR A 22 -11.95 -0.49 -5.25
C THR A 22 -12.12 0.52 -4.12
N ALA A 23 -13.13 1.38 -4.27
CA ALA A 23 -13.39 2.46 -3.33
C ALA A 23 -13.83 1.94 -1.95
N LEU A 24 -13.40 2.63 -0.90
CA LEU A 24 -13.84 2.47 0.47
C LEU A 24 -14.16 3.86 1.04
N ASN A 25 -15.08 3.95 2.01
CA ASN A 25 -15.47 5.23 2.63
C ASN A 25 -15.89 6.33 1.62
N THR A 26 -16.50 5.95 0.49
CA THR A 26 -16.86 6.84 -0.62
C THR A 26 -17.64 8.09 -0.17
N ALA A 27 -18.57 7.92 0.78
CA ALA A 27 -19.37 9.04 1.30
C ALA A 27 -18.48 10.08 2.03
N THR A 28 -17.51 9.62 2.80
CA THR A 28 -16.56 10.46 3.55
C THR A 28 -15.50 11.06 2.64
N ALA A 29 -15.03 10.30 1.64
CA ALA A 29 -14.09 10.78 0.63
C ALA A 29 -14.72 11.80 -0.35
N GLY A 30 -16.04 11.75 -0.53
CA GLY A 30 -16.78 12.59 -1.47
C GLY A 30 -16.72 12.12 -2.93
N SER A 31 -15.95 11.06 -3.21
CA SER A 31 -15.80 10.45 -4.53
C SER A 31 -15.40 8.98 -4.39
N ALA A 32 -15.66 8.19 -5.43
CA ALA A 32 -15.23 6.80 -5.50
C ALA A 32 -13.77 6.74 -5.97
N THR A 33 -12.84 6.60 -5.04
CA THR A 33 -11.42 6.45 -5.38
C THR A 33 -11.17 5.04 -5.93
N THR A 34 -10.64 4.96 -7.14
CA THR A 34 -10.35 3.71 -7.86
C THR A 34 -9.02 3.81 -8.59
N GLY A 35 -8.53 2.69 -9.12
CA GLY A 35 -7.26 2.67 -9.82
C GLY A 35 -6.66 1.29 -10.00
N GLU A 36 -5.39 1.28 -10.38
CA GLU A 36 -4.58 0.07 -10.53
C GLU A 36 -3.20 0.30 -9.91
N ALA A 37 -2.75 -0.64 -9.09
CA ALA A 37 -1.35 -0.78 -8.70
C ALA A 37 -0.74 -1.98 -9.42
N ARG A 38 0.39 -1.78 -10.09
CA ARG A 38 1.12 -2.80 -10.84
C ARG A 38 2.54 -2.91 -10.31
N PHE A 39 2.97 -4.14 -10.10
CA PHE A 39 4.29 -4.49 -9.58
C PHE A 39 4.96 -5.44 -10.56
N GLU A 40 6.13 -5.06 -11.05
CA GLU A 40 6.90 -5.88 -11.98
C GLU A 40 8.27 -6.16 -11.39
N ILE A 41 8.55 -7.45 -11.18
CA ILE A 41 9.88 -7.95 -10.89
C ILE A 41 10.57 -8.09 -12.25
N GLU A 42 11.63 -7.31 -12.44
CA GLU A 42 12.46 -7.28 -13.65
C GLU A 42 13.92 -7.50 -13.22
N GLY A 43 14.40 -8.73 -13.30
CA GLY A 43 15.73 -9.10 -12.80
C GLY A 43 15.90 -8.78 -11.30
N ASP A 44 16.73 -7.78 -10.97
CA ASP A 44 17.07 -7.38 -9.60
C ASP A 44 16.24 -6.20 -9.07
N LYS A 45 15.19 -5.79 -9.80
CA LYS A 45 14.38 -4.59 -9.50
C LYS A 45 12.90 -4.93 -9.36
N LEU A 46 12.23 -4.15 -8.51
CA LEU A 46 10.79 -4.05 -8.44
C LEU A 46 10.38 -2.69 -9.02
N VAL A 47 9.67 -2.71 -10.14
CA VAL A 47 9.02 -1.52 -10.69
C VAL A 47 7.60 -1.44 -10.13
N ILE A 48 7.32 -0.39 -9.36
CA ILE A 48 6.02 -0.12 -8.78
C ILE A 48 5.36 0.99 -9.59
N ARG A 49 4.13 0.78 -10.04
CA ARG A 49 3.30 1.81 -10.67
C ARG A 49 1.94 1.84 -10.02
N VAL A 50 1.46 3.03 -9.69
CA VAL A 50 0.10 3.20 -9.16
C VAL A 50 -0.56 4.33 -9.93
N HIS A 51 -1.73 4.06 -10.49
CA HIS A 51 -2.58 5.05 -11.14
C HIS A 51 -3.89 5.12 -10.38
N VAL A 52 -4.24 6.31 -9.90
CA VAL A 52 -5.45 6.54 -9.11
C VAL A 52 -6.30 7.63 -9.76
N THR A 53 -7.61 7.45 -9.68
CA THR A 53 -8.63 8.40 -10.11
C THR A 53 -9.71 8.53 -9.05
N GLY A 54 -10.38 9.69 -8.99
CA GLY A 54 -11.45 9.91 -8.02
C GLY A 54 -10.96 9.99 -6.58
N ALA A 55 -9.69 10.30 -6.36
CA ALA A 55 -9.17 10.67 -5.04
C ALA A 55 -9.53 12.14 -4.73
N PRO A 56 -9.63 12.53 -3.46
CA PRO A 56 -9.78 13.94 -3.10
C PRO A 56 -8.68 14.83 -3.73
N PRO A 57 -9.03 15.87 -4.52
CA PRO A 57 -8.05 16.61 -5.31
C PRO A 57 -7.15 17.51 -4.45
N GLY A 58 -5.93 17.76 -4.92
CA GLY A 58 -5.03 18.77 -4.36
C GLY A 58 -4.39 18.41 -3.02
N ILE A 59 -4.55 17.17 -2.53
CA ILE A 59 -3.90 16.69 -1.31
C ILE A 59 -3.01 15.49 -1.58
N THR A 60 -2.09 15.24 -0.66
CA THR A 60 -1.23 14.07 -0.65
C THR A 60 -2.01 12.84 -0.20
N HIS A 61 -1.80 11.70 -0.87
CA HIS A 61 -2.41 10.43 -0.52
C HIS A 61 -1.35 9.43 -0.07
N TRP A 62 -1.43 9.02 1.20
CA TRP A 62 -0.58 7.95 1.70
C TRP A 62 -0.98 6.63 1.05
N GLN A 63 0.02 5.86 0.65
CA GLN A 63 -0.21 4.60 -0.04
C GLN A 63 0.88 3.60 0.34
N HIS A 64 0.46 2.36 0.58
CA HIS A 64 1.32 1.28 1.04
C HIS A 64 0.63 -0.05 0.79
N PHE A 65 1.39 -1.14 0.82
CA PHE A 65 0.79 -2.45 1.01
C PHE A 65 0.74 -2.85 2.49
N HIS A 66 -0.28 -3.63 2.84
CA HIS A 66 -0.51 -4.25 4.14
C HIS A 66 -0.40 -5.77 4.03
N GLY A 67 -0.13 -6.43 5.16
CA GLY A 67 -0.08 -7.89 5.25
C GLY A 67 -0.08 -8.38 6.69
N PHE A 68 -0.20 -9.69 6.87
CA PHE A 68 -0.04 -10.33 8.16
C PHE A 68 1.39 -10.85 8.36
N GLU A 69 1.93 -10.66 9.56
CA GLU A 69 3.27 -11.17 9.95
C GLU A 69 3.30 -12.70 10.15
N ASN A 70 2.15 -13.37 10.08
CA ASN A 70 2.04 -14.83 10.13
C ASN A 70 2.00 -15.48 8.73
N GLY A 71 2.15 -14.69 7.66
CA GLY A 71 2.12 -15.16 6.27
C GLY A 71 0.72 -15.40 5.68
N HIS A 72 -0.35 -15.19 6.45
CA HIS A 72 -1.72 -15.28 5.93
C HIS A 72 -1.96 -14.20 4.86
N ALA A 73 -2.75 -14.54 3.84
CA ALA A 73 -3.09 -13.60 2.78
C ALA A 73 -4.02 -12.50 3.34
N ALA A 74 -3.63 -11.25 3.14
CA ALA A 74 -4.49 -10.11 3.45
C ALA A 74 -5.66 -10.02 2.47
N SER A 75 -6.79 -9.50 2.96
CA SER A 75 -7.93 -9.12 2.15
C SER A 75 -8.27 -7.65 2.39
N CYS A 76 -8.96 -7.04 1.43
CA CYS A 76 -9.44 -5.68 1.60
C CYS A 76 -10.57 -5.64 2.62
N ALA A 77 -10.49 -4.70 3.55
CA ALA A 77 -11.62 -4.37 4.39
C ALA A 77 -12.77 -3.87 3.50
N THR A 78 -13.99 -4.19 3.91
CA THR A 78 -15.21 -3.69 3.28
C THR A 78 -15.99 -2.91 4.32
N GLN A 79 -17.12 -2.30 3.94
CA GLN A 79 -17.98 -1.60 4.90
C GLN A 79 -18.44 -2.49 6.08
N THR A 80 -18.41 -3.82 5.94
CA THR A 80 -18.73 -4.73 7.05
C THR A 80 -17.70 -4.71 8.18
N ALA A 81 -16.55 -4.07 7.99
CA ALA A 81 -15.52 -3.90 9.01
C ALA A 81 -15.80 -2.75 9.98
N ASP A 82 -16.77 -1.88 9.68
CA ASP A 82 -17.27 -0.80 10.55
C ASP A 82 -17.89 -1.42 11.81
N ALA A 83 -17.05 -1.59 12.83
CA ALA A 83 -17.34 -2.33 14.04
C ALA A 83 -18.07 -1.45 15.07
N ASN A 84 -17.83 -0.14 15.02
CA ASN A 84 -18.45 0.82 15.91
C ASN A 84 -19.78 1.39 15.36
N GLY A 85 -20.07 1.18 14.07
CA GLY A 85 -21.30 1.57 13.41
C GLY A 85 -21.42 3.07 13.10
N ASP A 86 -20.30 3.79 13.03
CA ASP A 86 -20.28 5.23 12.73
C ASP A 86 -20.35 5.56 11.22
N GLY A 87 -20.38 4.51 10.38
CA GLY A 87 -20.47 4.60 8.93
C GLY A 87 -19.12 4.72 8.23
N ILE A 88 -18.01 4.65 8.96
CA ILE A 88 -16.65 4.86 8.43
C ILE A 88 -15.77 3.69 8.87
N VAL A 89 -15.14 3.02 7.89
CA VAL A 89 -14.12 2.02 8.18
C VAL A 89 -12.78 2.71 8.41
N ASP A 90 -12.33 2.76 9.64
CA ASP A 90 -11.05 3.40 10.00
C ASP A 90 -9.85 2.44 9.93
N VAL A 91 -8.65 2.97 10.16
CA VAL A 91 -7.40 2.19 10.08
C VAL A 91 -7.35 1.02 11.07
N ALA A 92 -7.92 1.17 12.27
CA ALA A 92 -7.92 0.11 13.27
C ALA A 92 -8.85 -1.03 12.85
N GLU A 93 -9.98 -0.70 12.25
CA GLU A 93 -10.96 -1.67 11.75
C GLU A 93 -10.45 -2.47 10.55
N THR A 94 -9.56 -1.90 9.72
CA THR A 94 -8.94 -2.66 8.61
C THR A 94 -8.04 -3.81 9.07
N ALA A 95 -7.50 -3.74 10.30
CA ALA A 95 -6.44 -4.63 10.76
C ALA A 95 -6.85 -6.12 10.76
N ALA A 96 -8.13 -6.42 11.05
CA ALA A 96 -8.64 -7.79 11.06
C ALA A 96 -8.62 -8.46 9.68
N ALA A 97 -8.79 -7.68 8.61
CA ALA A 97 -8.79 -8.18 7.23
C ALA A 97 -7.41 -8.09 6.58
N SER A 98 -6.68 -7.01 6.87
CA SER A 98 -5.50 -6.62 6.10
C SER A 98 -4.18 -6.71 6.85
N GLY A 99 -4.21 -6.88 8.17
CA GLY A 99 -3.02 -6.87 9.00
C GLY A 99 -2.39 -5.48 9.13
N THR A 100 -1.07 -5.44 9.23
CA THR A 100 -0.30 -4.21 9.52
C THR A 100 0.18 -3.51 8.25
N THR A 101 0.46 -2.22 8.35
CA THR A 101 1.15 -1.46 7.31
C THR A 101 2.57 -1.96 7.12
N MET A 102 3.01 -2.16 5.87
CA MET A 102 4.32 -2.71 5.57
C MET A 102 5.21 -1.78 4.75
N VAL A 103 5.10 -1.76 3.42
CA VAL A 103 6.00 -0.98 2.55
C VAL A 103 5.29 0.28 2.05
N PRO A 104 5.82 1.49 2.33
CA PRO A 104 5.31 2.73 1.75
C PRO A 104 5.61 2.81 0.26
N PHE A 105 4.67 3.39 -0.50
CA PHE A 105 4.87 3.78 -1.89
C PHE A 105 5.10 5.28 -1.97
N ASP A 106 6.12 5.73 -1.25
CA ASP A 106 6.67 7.08 -1.24
C ASP A 106 7.90 7.14 -2.17
N THR A 107 8.67 8.24 -2.14
CA THR A 107 9.89 8.36 -2.94
C THR A 107 11.06 7.47 -2.48
N ALA A 108 10.93 6.71 -1.39
CA ALA A 108 11.98 5.84 -0.86
C ALA A 108 11.44 4.56 -0.19
N PRO A 109 10.75 3.65 -0.92
CA PRO A 109 10.04 2.51 -0.31
C PRO A 109 10.91 1.62 0.60
N ALA A 110 12.19 1.42 0.22
CA ALA A 110 13.12 0.61 0.99
C ALA A 110 13.64 1.27 2.28
N ALA A 111 13.31 2.54 2.53
CA ALA A 111 13.58 3.20 3.82
C ALA A 111 12.63 2.70 4.92
N MET A 112 11.48 2.13 4.55
CA MET A 112 10.46 1.61 5.48
C MET A 112 9.95 2.68 6.47
N ASP A 113 9.98 3.96 6.08
CA ASP A 113 9.55 5.09 6.93
C ASP A 113 8.22 5.66 6.43
N VAL A 114 7.13 5.06 6.91
CA VAL A 114 5.76 5.48 6.53
C VAL A 114 5.45 6.90 7.02
N ALA A 115 5.92 7.26 8.21
CA ALA A 115 5.49 8.49 8.88
C ALA A 115 6.13 9.76 8.31
N HIS A 116 7.28 9.64 7.65
CA HIS A 116 8.05 10.77 7.13
C HIS A 116 8.27 10.71 5.60
N GLY A 117 7.56 9.82 4.91
CA GLY A 117 7.64 9.64 3.47
C GLY A 117 7.08 10.82 2.66
N SER A 118 7.54 10.94 1.41
CA SER A 118 6.98 11.85 0.42
C SER A 118 6.08 11.09 -0.56
N TYR A 119 4.78 11.32 -0.46
CA TYR A 119 3.74 10.58 -1.18
C TYR A 119 3.16 11.36 -2.36
N PRO A 120 2.53 10.69 -3.34
CA PRO A 120 1.91 11.37 -4.48
C PRO A 120 0.76 12.30 -4.04
N GLN A 121 0.62 13.40 -4.78
CA GLN A 121 -0.48 14.36 -4.63
C GLN A 121 -1.44 14.22 -5.81
N ALA A 122 -2.75 14.17 -5.53
CA ALA A 122 -3.77 14.20 -6.57
C ALA A 122 -3.82 15.57 -7.24
N ASP A 123 -3.98 15.58 -8.56
CA ASP A 123 -4.23 16.80 -9.33
C ASP A 123 -5.63 17.37 -9.05
N ALA A 124 -5.99 18.45 -9.75
CA ALA A 124 -7.28 19.11 -9.59
C ALA A 124 -8.48 18.22 -9.99
N ASN A 125 -8.26 17.15 -10.75
CA ASN A 125 -9.29 16.19 -11.16
C ASN A 125 -9.35 14.97 -10.22
N GLY A 126 -8.53 14.93 -9.17
CA GLY A 126 -8.47 13.78 -8.27
C GLY A 126 -7.68 12.60 -8.84
N SER A 127 -6.76 12.88 -9.77
CA SER A 127 -5.94 11.87 -10.43
C SER A 127 -4.47 12.02 -10.08
N TYR A 128 -3.76 10.89 -9.98
CA TYR A 128 -2.30 10.91 -9.92
C TYR A 128 -1.70 9.63 -10.50
N SER A 129 -0.43 9.73 -10.84
CA SER A 129 0.41 8.60 -11.22
C SER A 129 1.66 8.58 -10.35
N TYR A 130 1.98 7.41 -9.83
CA TYR A 130 3.18 7.14 -9.06
C TYR A 130 4.00 6.07 -9.78
N ARG A 131 5.32 6.24 -9.81
CA ARG A 131 6.24 5.23 -10.31
C ARG A 131 7.55 5.27 -9.53
N GLU A 132 7.94 4.14 -8.97
CA GLU A 132 9.26 3.96 -8.36
C GLU A 132 9.91 2.66 -8.84
N VAL A 133 11.24 2.67 -8.88
CA VAL A 133 12.06 1.49 -9.21
C VAL A 133 12.97 1.20 -8.04
N VAL A 134 12.72 0.09 -7.36
CA VAL A 134 13.40 -0.25 -6.11
C VAL A 134 14.28 -1.47 -6.31
N PRO A 135 15.56 -1.45 -5.90
CA PRO A 135 16.39 -2.65 -5.90
C PRO A 135 15.80 -3.72 -4.97
N LEU A 136 15.48 -4.91 -5.50
CA LEU A 136 14.82 -5.99 -4.75
C LEU A 136 15.65 -6.43 -3.54
N LYS A 137 16.97 -6.53 -3.71
CA LYS A 137 17.87 -6.91 -2.62
C LYS A 137 17.82 -5.91 -1.46
N GLN A 138 17.75 -4.62 -1.76
CA GLN A 138 17.65 -3.57 -0.75
C GLN A 138 16.30 -3.63 -0.05
N LEU A 139 15.22 -3.73 -0.82
CA LEU A 139 13.87 -3.80 -0.29
C LEU A 139 13.66 -5.05 0.57
N ALA A 140 14.08 -6.23 0.10
CA ALA A 140 13.97 -7.48 0.83
C ALA A 140 14.79 -7.47 2.14
N ALA A 141 15.99 -6.86 2.13
CA ALA A 141 16.79 -6.71 3.34
C ALA A 141 16.12 -5.77 4.36
N ALA A 142 15.60 -4.63 3.91
CA ALA A 142 14.88 -3.69 4.76
C ALA A 142 13.59 -4.31 5.31
N PHE A 143 12.83 -5.00 4.45
CA PHE A 143 11.61 -5.71 4.81
C PHE A 143 11.86 -6.80 5.84
N GLY A 144 12.85 -7.68 5.62
CA GLY A 144 13.19 -8.74 6.58
C GLY A 144 13.73 -8.22 7.92
N LYS A 145 14.31 -7.01 7.95
CA LYS A 145 14.68 -6.33 9.19
C LYS A 145 13.45 -5.82 9.95
N ALA A 146 12.47 -5.25 9.23
CA ALA A 146 11.23 -4.73 9.80
C ALA A 146 10.28 -5.87 10.24
N PHE A 147 10.14 -6.91 9.41
CA PHE A 147 9.24 -8.05 9.59
C PHE A 147 10.04 -9.35 9.60
N LYS A 148 10.59 -9.69 10.76
CA LYS A 148 11.50 -10.84 10.91
C LYS A 148 10.84 -12.15 10.47
N GLY A 149 11.51 -12.87 9.57
CA GLY A 149 11.04 -14.16 9.07
C GLY A 149 9.99 -14.07 7.96
N GLN A 150 9.65 -12.87 7.49
CA GLN A 150 8.73 -12.67 6.38
C GLN A 150 9.48 -12.40 5.06
N GLN A 151 8.82 -12.72 3.95
CA GLN A 151 9.21 -12.32 2.60
C GLN A 151 8.22 -11.29 2.05
N LEU A 152 8.54 -10.66 0.92
CA LEU A 152 7.66 -9.65 0.34
C LEU A 152 6.29 -10.24 -0.01
N ASP A 153 6.25 -11.46 -0.53
CA ASP A 153 5.04 -12.26 -0.87
C ASP A 153 3.91 -11.38 -1.39
N LEU A 154 4.18 -10.70 -2.51
CA LEU A 154 3.31 -9.62 -3.00
C LEU A 154 1.85 -10.06 -3.14
N ASP A 155 1.59 -11.30 -3.56
CA ASP A 155 0.25 -11.88 -3.70
C ASP A 155 -0.47 -12.22 -2.37
N HIS A 156 0.20 -12.06 -1.23
CA HIS A 156 -0.38 -12.15 0.11
C HIS A 156 -0.66 -10.76 0.71
N ARG A 157 -0.57 -9.70 -0.10
CA ARG A 157 -0.70 -8.31 0.35
C ARG A 157 -1.90 -7.62 -0.30
N VAL A 158 -2.33 -6.53 0.33
CA VAL A 158 -3.31 -5.58 -0.23
C VAL A 158 -2.71 -4.20 -0.26
N VAL A 159 -3.04 -3.40 -1.27
CA VAL A 159 -2.71 -1.97 -1.35
C VAL A 159 -3.84 -1.18 -0.73
N TYR A 160 -3.51 -0.20 0.11
CA TYR A 160 -4.43 0.86 0.50
C TYR A 160 -3.98 2.21 -0.05
N ILE A 161 -4.97 3.02 -0.42
CA ILE A 161 -4.83 4.46 -0.62
C ILE A 161 -5.58 5.15 0.52
N HIS A 162 -4.97 6.15 1.12
CA HIS A 162 -5.53 6.89 2.25
C HIS A 162 -5.65 8.38 1.93
N GLY A 163 -6.44 9.07 2.73
CA GLY A 163 -6.41 10.52 2.82
C GLY A 163 -7.69 11.20 2.36
N VAL A 164 -8.22 12.06 3.21
CA VAL A 164 -9.26 13.03 2.90
C VAL A 164 -8.78 14.43 3.31
N PRO A 165 -9.38 15.52 2.79
CA PRO A 165 -8.98 16.86 3.16
C PRO A 165 -9.02 17.06 4.68
N ALA A 166 -8.09 17.83 5.23
CA ALA A 166 -8.06 18.14 6.66
C ALA A 166 -9.35 18.86 7.16
N SER A 167 -10.09 19.47 6.25
CA SER A 167 -11.40 20.09 6.51
C SER A 167 -12.57 19.09 6.56
N THR A 168 -12.36 17.83 6.17
CA THR A 168 -13.38 16.79 6.26
C THR A 168 -13.76 16.56 7.72
N ARG A 169 -15.06 16.63 8.02
CA ARG A 169 -15.57 16.43 9.37
C ARG A 169 -15.64 14.94 9.67
N LEU A 170 -14.66 14.45 10.43
CA LEU A 170 -14.64 13.07 10.92
C LEU A 170 -15.21 13.02 12.35
N PRO A 171 -16.10 12.05 12.67
CA PRO A 171 -16.45 11.73 14.04
C PRO A 171 -15.22 11.45 14.90
N ALA A 172 -15.30 11.74 16.20
CA ALA A 172 -14.21 11.44 17.14
C ALA A 172 -13.96 9.94 17.33
N THR A 173 -14.88 9.10 16.86
CA THR A 173 -14.80 7.64 16.87
C THR A 173 -13.89 7.09 15.77
N VAL A 174 -13.60 7.86 14.72
CA VAL A 174 -12.69 7.45 13.64
C VAL A 174 -11.26 7.42 14.19
N ALA A 175 -10.74 6.21 14.35
CA ALA A 175 -9.41 5.99 14.89
C ALA A 175 -8.30 6.37 13.89
N SER A 176 -7.12 6.66 14.45
CA SER A 176 -5.90 6.91 13.69
C SER A 176 -4.68 6.36 14.44
N LEU A 177 -3.49 6.53 13.85
CA LEU A 177 -2.23 6.02 14.36
C LEU A 177 -1.48 7.11 15.14
N GLY A 178 -1.60 7.05 16.47
CA GLY A 178 -0.87 7.95 17.37
C GLY A 178 -1.12 9.43 17.06
N PRO A 179 -0.09 10.23 16.78
CA PRO A 179 -0.24 11.66 16.49
C PRO A 179 -0.71 11.97 15.06
N ILE A 180 -0.83 10.96 14.19
CA ILE A 180 -1.22 11.17 12.80
C ILE A 180 -2.72 11.51 12.77
N PRO A 181 -3.15 12.55 12.04
CA PRO A 181 -4.56 12.87 11.92
C PRO A 181 -5.36 11.75 11.21
N ALA A 182 -6.58 11.50 11.67
CA ALA A 182 -7.49 10.55 11.02
C ALA A 182 -7.76 10.88 9.55
N SER A 183 -7.76 12.17 9.18
CA SER A 183 -7.88 12.60 7.79
C SER A 183 -6.73 12.11 6.90
N THR A 184 -5.55 11.86 7.46
CA THR A 184 -4.39 11.32 6.72
C THR A 184 -4.48 9.81 6.59
N THR A 185 -4.92 9.10 7.64
CA THR A 185 -4.93 7.63 7.69
C THR A 185 -6.23 7.00 7.21
N LEU A 186 -7.27 7.77 6.92
CA LEU A 186 -8.55 7.20 6.50
C LEU A 186 -8.40 6.45 5.17
N PRO A 187 -8.66 5.14 5.11
CA PRO A 187 -8.57 4.39 3.86
C PRO A 187 -9.70 4.80 2.92
N ILE A 188 -9.37 5.09 1.66
CA ILE A 188 -10.31 5.52 0.62
C ILE A 188 -10.38 4.56 -0.56
N ALA A 189 -9.39 3.68 -0.72
CA ALA A 189 -9.43 2.59 -1.66
C ALA A 189 -8.56 1.41 -1.20
N CYS A 190 -8.92 0.20 -1.64
CA CYS A 190 -8.11 -0.99 -1.40
C CYS A 190 -8.09 -1.90 -2.63
N GLY A 191 -6.99 -2.60 -2.87
CA GLY A 191 -6.91 -3.67 -3.88
C GLY A 191 -6.02 -4.82 -3.44
N ARG A 192 -6.48 -6.06 -3.64
CA ARG A 192 -5.64 -7.24 -3.43
C ARG A 192 -4.62 -7.36 -4.54
N ILE A 193 -3.36 -7.59 -4.19
CA ILE A 193 -2.30 -7.83 -5.17
C ILE A 193 -2.41 -9.28 -5.62
N GLU A 194 -2.49 -9.50 -6.93
CA GLU A 194 -2.63 -10.81 -7.53
C GLU A 194 -1.55 -11.01 -8.59
N ARG A 195 -0.93 -12.19 -8.61
CA ARG A 195 0.02 -12.55 -9.65
C ARG A 195 -0.71 -12.73 -10.97
N VAL A 196 -0.24 -12.06 -12.01
CA VAL A 196 -0.75 -12.23 -13.38
C VAL A 196 -0.02 -13.41 -14.01
N SER A 197 -0.74 -14.49 -14.32
CA SER A 197 -0.25 -15.58 -15.16
C SER A 197 0.01 -15.07 -16.58
N ARG A 198 1.18 -15.38 -17.14
CA ARG A 198 1.48 -15.18 -18.56
C ARG A 198 0.69 -16.14 -19.43
#